data_AF-A0A9P5SAX4-F1
#
_entry.id   AF-A0A9P5SAX4-F1
#
_cell.length_a   1.000
_cell.length_b   1.000
_cell.length_c   1.000
_cell.angle_alpha   90.00
_cell.angle_beta   90.00
_cell.angle_gamma   90.00
#
_symmetry.space_group_name_H-M   'P 1'
#
loop_
_entity.id
_entity.type
_entity.pdbx_description
1 polymer ?
#
loop_
_entity_poly.entity_id
_entity_poly.type
_entity_poly.pdbx_seq_one_letter_code
_entity_poly.pdbx_strand_id
1 'polypeptide(L)'
;LVAQWKQSREHSEDIHHKLMQAYPEVPDWWYGALFIFMSIIAVITCEIWDYKLPWWGVLLAIAMSAFFALPVGLIQAVTNQQPGLNIITEYVIGYMLPGHAIANVTFKTLGYISMAQALTFTGDLKLGHYMKIPPRAMFWAQLMGTFIAGLTNLLTANWLLASQKGICEDNKQFGCPSANTFYSASVIWGVIAPDRMFGPTSIYNAVNYFFILGFLLPIPFYYLKKFWPNSALEFIHIPVLLAATGMMPPAQAYHYTNWLAVGFLFQFFARRYHPDWHLRYTYILSAAFDSGTAFMVLFSFLIFTLRDVDMPYWWGNPEDSMCPLESAPYIPLAPPPAA
;
A
#
# COMPACT_ATOMS: atom_id res chain seq x y z
N LEU A 1 0.62 -22.71 12.36
CA LEU A 1 2.01 -22.27 12.13
C LEU A 1 3.00 -23.43 12.18
N VAL A 2 3.32 -24.03 13.33
CA VAL A 2 4.27 -25.16 13.40
C VAL A 2 3.83 -26.35 12.53
N ALA A 3 2.54 -26.67 12.48
CA ALA A 3 2.00 -27.71 11.60
C ALA A 3 2.16 -27.36 10.10
N GLN A 4 1.85 -26.13 9.70
CA GLN A 4 2.04 -25.67 8.31
C GLN A 4 3.52 -25.60 7.91
N TRP A 5 4.41 -25.23 8.85
CA TRP A 5 5.86 -25.20 8.64
C TRP A 5 6.49 -26.61 8.58
N LYS A 6 5.94 -27.57 9.31
CA LYS A 6 6.30 -29.00 9.17
C LYS A 6 5.76 -29.58 7.86
N GLN A 7 4.51 -29.27 7.52
CA GLN A 7 3.87 -29.72 6.30
C GLN A 7 4.52 -29.14 5.03
N SER A 8 5.05 -27.91 5.07
CA SER A 8 5.84 -27.35 3.96
C SER A 8 7.18 -28.09 3.75
N ARG A 9 7.70 -28.78 4.77
CA ARG A 9 8.93 -29.58 4.68
C ARG A 9 8.64 -31.04 4.32
N GLU A 10 7.49 -31.57 4.71
CA GLU A 10 7.14 -33.00 4.56
C GLU A 10 6.47 -33.36 3.22
N HIS A 11 6.21 -32.40 2.33
CA HIS A 11 5.73 -32.58 0.94
C HIS A 11 4.77 -33.77 0.74
N SER A 12 3.45 -33.54 0.93
CA SER A 12 2.50 -34.23 0.04
C SER A 12 2.73 -33.65 -1.35
N GLU A 13 3.40 -34.39 -2.23
CA GLU A 13 3.81 -33.88 -3.54
C GLU A 13 2.60 -33.38 -4.36
N ASP A 14 2.37 -32.07 -4.33
CA ASP A 14 1.43 -31.39 -5.22
C ASP A 14 1.83 -31.69 -6.66
N ILE A 15 0.84 -31.97 -7.52
CA ILE A 15 1.06 -32.25 -8.94
C ILE A 15 1.79 -31.09 -9.62
N HIS A 16 1.57 -29.86 -9.15
CA HIS A 16 2.30 -28.68 -9.62
C HIS A 16 3.79 -28.74 -9.27
N HIS A 17 4.13 -29.17 -8.05
CA HIS A 17 5.51 -29.31 -7.63
C HIS A 17 6.23 -30.40 -8.44
N LYS A 18 5.58 -31.55 -8.67
CA LYS A 18 6.12 -32.62 -9.53
C LYS A 18 6.44 -32.15 -10.95
N LEU A 19 5.50 -31.42 -11.55
CA LEU A 19 5.69 -30.88 -12.90
C LEU A 19 6.78 -29.82 -12.96
N MET A 20 7.00 -29.09 -11.86
CA MET A 20 8.03 -28.06 -11.77
C MET A 20 9.44 -28.60 -11.52
N GLN A 21 9.60 -29.81 -10.99
CA GLN A 21 10.91 -30.47 -10.82
C GLN A 21 11.66 -30.67 -12.15
N ALA A 22 10.96 -30.62 -13.30
CA ALA A 22 11.57 -30.67 -14.62
C ALA A 22 12.41 -29.41 -14.94
N TYR A 23 12.16 -28.29 -14.25
CA TYR A 23 12.87 -27.03 -14.47
C TYR A 23 13.95 -26.82 -13.41
N PRO A 24 15.14 -26.32 -13.81
CA PRO A 24 16.18 -26.01 -12.84
C PRO A 24 15.73 -24.82 -11.98
N GLU A 25 15.86 -24.97 -10.66
CA GLU A 25 15.61 -23.90 -9.72
C GLU A 25 16.63 -22.75 -9.88
N VAL A 26 16.25 -21.58 -9.37
CA VAL A 26 17.13 -20.42 -9.31
C VAL A 26 18.08 -20.64 -8.12
N PRO A 27 19.40 -20.57 -8.32
CA PRO A 27 20.33 -20.67 -7.21
C PRO A 27 20.10 -19.56 -6.18
N ASP A 28 20.05 -19.89 -4.90
CA ASP A 28 19.83 -18.92 -3.81
C ASP A 28 20.84 -17.77 -3.82
N TRP A 29 22.06 -18.01 -4.32
CA TRP A 29 23.08 -16.97 -4.42
C TRP A 29 22.72 -15.85 -5.40
N TRP A 30 21.83 -16.07 -6.37
CA TRP A 30 21.35 -15.00 -7.27
C TRP A 30 20.58 -13.95 -6.47
N TYR A 31 19.68 -14.42 -5.60
CA TYR A 31 18.93 -13.56 -4.68
C TYR A 31 19.85 -12.91 -3.64
N GLY A 32 20.77 -13.68 -3.05
CA GLY A 32 21.73 -13.16 -2.08
C GLY A 32 22.65 -12.08 -2.66
N ALA A 33 23.18 -12.30 -3.86
CA ALA A 33 24.02 -11.33 -4.55
C ALA A 33 23.25 -10.05 -4.90
N LEU A 34 22.02 -10.17 -5.42
CA LEU A 34 21.16 -9.03 -5.71
C LEU A 34 20.82 -8.24 -4.44
N PHE A 35 20.49 -8.93 -3.35
CA PHE A 35 20.19 -8.33 -2.06
C PHE A 35 21.38 -7.54 -1.50
N ILE A 36 22.57 -8.14 -1.49
CA ILE A 36 23.80 -7.47 -1.02
C ILE A 36 24.11 -6.26 -1.91
N PHE A 37 24.06 -6.43 -3.23
CA PHE A 37 24.33 -5.36 -4.18
C PHE A 37 23.38 -4.17 -4.01
N MET A 38 22.07 -4.42 -3.92
CA MET A 38 21.08 -3.36 -3.72
C MET A 38 21.17 -2.71 -2.33
N SER A 39 21.52 -3.48 -1.29
CA SER A 39 21.73 -2.94 0.05
C SER A 39 22.94 -2.00 0.10
N ILE A 40 24.04 -2.34 -0.58
CA ILE A 40 25.22 -1.47 -0.70
C ILE A 40 24.85 -0.17 -1.42
N ILE A 41 24.12 -0.26 -2.54
CA ILE A 41 23.65 0.94 -3.25
C ILE A 41 22.77 1.80 -2.35
N ALA A 42 21.86 1.21 -1.58
CA ALA A 42 20.99 1.94 -0.66
C ALA A 42 21.79 2.69 0.41
N VAL A 43 22.80 2.05 1.03
CA VAL A 43 23.69 2.70 2.01
C VAL A 43 24.48 3.83 1.38
N ILE A 44 25.12 3.58 0.23
CA ILE A 44 25.88 4.61 -0.51
C ILE A 44 24.99 5.80 -0.86
N THR A 45 23.76 5.54 -1.31
CA THR A 45 22.82 6.60 -1.67
C THR A 45 22.41 7.43 -0.45
N CYS A 46 22.24 6.82 0.71
CA CYS A 46 21.88 7.55 1.93
C CYS A 46 23.03 8.38 2.53
N GLU A 47 24.29 7.96 2.31
CA GLU A 47 25.47 8.64 2.86
C GLU A 47 26.03 9.72 1.91
N ILE A 48 25.95 9.51 0.58
CA ILE A 48 26.46 10.49 -0.41
C ILE A 48 25.51 11.68 -0.55
N TRP A 49 24.20 11.43 -0.53
CA TRP A 49 23.19 12.48 -0.59
C TRP A 49 22.70 12.81 0.82
N ASP A 50 22.37 14.08 1.09
CA ASP A 50 21.96 14.58 2.42
C ASP A 50 20.54 14.14 2.82
N TYR A 51 20.30 12.81 2.80
CA TYR A 51 19.06 12.20 3.26
C TYR A 51 18.94 12.17 4.79
N LYS A 52 20.04 12.50 5.51
CA LYS A 52 20.13 12.51 6.98
C LYS A 52 19.82 11.15 7.64
N LEU A 53 19.83 10.06 6.85
CA LEU A 53 19.64 8.70 7.32
C LEU A 53 21.00 7.99 7.38
N PRO A 54 21.51 7.66 8.58
CA PRO A 54 22.80 6.97 8.72
C PRO A 54 22.72 5.52 8.22
N TRP A 55 23.87 4.95 7.86
CA TRP A 55 23.99 3.55 7.38
C TRP A 55 23.27 2.51 8.27
N TRP A 56 23.30 2.68 9.60
CA TRP A 56 22.63 1.76 10.52
C TRP A 56 21.09 1.83 10.40
N GLY A 57 20.55 2.99 10.01
CA GLY A 57 19.13 3.18 9.75
C GLY A 57 18.65 2.39 8.53
N VAL A 58 19.48 2.29 7.49
CA VAL A 58 19.22 1.45 6.33
C VAL A 58 19.18 -0.04 6.71
N LEU A 59 20.15 -0.50 7.49
CA LEU A 59 20.18 -1.89 7.98
C LEU A 59 19.00 -2.21 8.89
N LEU A 60 18.61 -1.28 9.75
CA LEU A 60 17.43 -1.41 10.60
C LEU A 60 16.14 -1.51 9.78
N ALA A 61 15.99 -0.70 8.72
CA ALA A 61 14.84 -0.76 7.83
C ALA A 61 14.73 -2.13 7.14
N ILE A 62 15.85 -2.65 6.63
CA ILE A 62 15.93 -3.98 6.00
C ILE A 62 15.59 -5.08 7.01
N ALA A 63 16.14 -5.03 8.23
CA ALA A 63 15.88 -6.01 9.28
C ALA A 63 14.39 -6.03 9.67
N MET A 64 13.79 -4.84 9.80
CA MET A 64 12.37 -4.70 10.12
C MET A 64 11.49 -5.22 8.97
N SER A 65 11.85 -4.91 7.73
CA SER A 65 11.17 -5.42 6.52
C SER A 65 11.18 -6.96 6.50
N ALA A 66 12.34 -7.57 6.74
CA ALA A 66 12.48 -9.03 6.78
C ALA A 66 11.68 -9.68 7.93
N PHE A 67 11.68 -9.06 9.12
CA PHE A 67 10.91 -9.56 10.26
C PHE A 67 9.40 -9.54 10.00
N PHE A 68 8.88 -8.43 9.47
CA PHE A 68 7.45 -8.27 9.25
C PHE A 68 6.93 -8.92 7.96
N ALA A 69 7.79 -9.22 6.99
CA ALA A 69 7.41 -9.92 5.76
C ALA A 69 6.68 -11.25 6.06
N LEU A 70 7.16 -12.04 7.03
CA LEU A 70 6.56 -13.34 7.32
C LEU A 70 5.17 -13.24 7.99
N PRO A 71 4.97 -12.49 9.10
CA PRO A 71 3.63 -12.33 9.70
C PRO A 71 2.63 -11.67 8.75
N VAL A 72 3.03 -10.62 8.04
CA VAL A 72 2.14 -9.88 7.14
C VAL A 72 1.80 -10.74 5.93
N GLY A 73 2.76 -11.49 5.39
CA GLY A 73 2.51 -12.43 4.30
C GLY A 73 1.54 -13.54 4.68
N LEU A 74 1.59 -14.03 5.92
CA LEU A 74 0.61 -15.01 6.42
C LEU A 74 -0.80 -14.43 6.53
N ILE A 75 -0.92 -13.19 7.02
CA ILE A 75 -2.21 -12.50 7.08
C ILE A 75 -2.75 -12.31 5.67
N GLN A 76 -1.94 -11.76 4.77
CA GLN A 76 -2.32 -11.52 3.37
C GLN A 76 -2.70 -12.83 2.66
N ALA A 77 -2.02 -13.94 2.92
CA ALA A 77 -2.36 -15.24 2.34
C ALA A 77 -3.73 -15.78 2.80
N VAL A 78 -4.20 -15.41 4.00
CA VAL A 78 -5.48 -15.87 4.55
C VAL A 78 -6.62 -14.90 4.27
N THR A 79 -6.38 -13.59 4.41
CA THR A 79 -7.42 -12.55 4.34
C THR A 79 -7.44 -11.80 3.01
N ASN A 80 -6.43 -12.00 2.16
CA ASN A 80 -6.17 -11.19 0.97
C ASN A 80 -6.06 -9.68 1.28
N GLN A 81 -5.73 -9.32 2.52
CA GLN A 81 -5.52 -7.95 2.96
C GLN A 81 -4.07 -7.78 3.40
N GLN A 82 -3.44 -6.69 2.97
CA GLN A 82 -2.07 -6.36 3.35
C GLN A 82 -2.09 -5.27 4.43
N PRO A 83 -1.84 -5.61 5.71
CA PRO A 83 -1.71 -4.61 6.77
C PRO A 83 -0.66 -3.54 6.44
N GLY A 84 -1.06 -2.27 6.57
CA GLY A 84 -0.15 -1.14 6.38
C GLY A 84 0.84 -1.01 7.53
N LEU A 85 2.11 -1.32 7.28
CA LEU A 85 3.21 -1.16 8.24
C LEU A 85 3.81 0.24 8.26
N ASN A 86 3.37 1.11 7.36
CA ASN A 86 3.79 2.51 7.24
C ASN A 86 3.96 3.20 8.61
N ILE A 87 2.90 3.17 9.41
CA ILE A 87 2.84 3.88 10.69
C ILE A 87 3.88 3.33 11.68
N ILE A 88 4.06 2.02 11.75
CA ILE A 88 5.04 1.40 12.66
C ILE A 88 6.46 1.79 12.23
N THR A 89 6.75 1.75 10.93
CA THR A 89 8.08 2.12 10.42
C THR A 89 8.39 3.59 10.69
N GLU A 90 7.41 4.48 10.52
CA GLU A 90 7.51 5.91 10.80
C GLU A 90 7.64 6.20 12.31
N TYR A 91 6.94 5.44 13.16
CA TYR A 91 7.06 5.53 14.62
C TYR A 91 8.48 5.21 15.11
N VAL A 92 9.04 4.08 14.65
CA VAL A 92 10.36 3.61 15.10
C VAL A 92 11.44 4.62 14.77
N ILE A 93 11.51 5.08 13.51
CA ILE A 93 12.54 6.03 13.10
C ILE A 93 12.27 7.44 13.63
N GLY A 94 11.00 7.85 13.77
CA GLY A 94 10.63 9.14 14.33
C GLY A 94 11.07 9.32 15.78
N TYR A 95 11.11 8.23 16.56
CA TYR A 95 11.70 8.25 17.92
C TYR A 95 13.23 8.21 17.92
N MET A 96 13.85 7.55 16.95
CA MET A 96 15.32 7.42 16.89
C MET A 96 16.02 8.64 16.28
N LEU A 97 15.42 9.26 15.27
CA LEU A 97 15.94 10.42 14.53
C LEU A 97 14.85 11.50 14.40
N PRO A 98 14.46 12.13 15.52
CA PRO A 98 13.47 13.21 15.47
C PRO A 98 13.99 14.42 14.69
N GLY A 99 13.08 15.17 14.06
CA GLY A 99 13.38 16.42 13.37
C GLY A 99 13.79 16.26 11.89
N HIS A 100 13.88 15.04 11.37
CA HIS A 100 14.37 14.77 10.01
C HIS A 100 13.29 14.13 9.13
N ALA A 101 12.56 14.94 8.37
CA ALA A 101 11.48 14.49 7.48
C ALA A 101 11.96 13.52 6.40
N ILE A 102 13.07 13.88 5.74
CA ILE A 102 13.63 13.12 4.61
C ILE A 102 14.11 11.75 5.08
N ALA A 103 14.81 11.68 6.23
CA ALA A 103 15.25 10.42 6.83
C ALA A 103 14.07 9.49 7.13
N ASN A 104 12.97 10.03 7.67
CA ASN A 104 11.76 9.28 7.96
C ASN A 104 11.12 8.68 6.69
N VAL A 105 10.99 9.47 5.62
CA VAL A 105 10.42 8.99 4.34
C VAL A 105 11.31 7.93 3.70
N THR A 106 12.63 8.10 3.73
CA THR A 106 13.58 7.11 3.21
C THR A 106 13.49 5.80 4.00
N PHE A 107 13.43 5.87 5.34
CA PHE A 107 13.29 4.70 6.19
C PHE A 107 11.96 3.96 5.96
N LYS A 108 10.85 4.69 5.84
CA LYS A 108 9.55 4.12 5.46
C LYS A 108 9.61 3.41 4.11
N THR A 109 10.24 4.03 3.12
CA THR A 109 10.37 3.45 1.78
C THR A 109 11.14 2.14 1.83
N LEU A 110 12.28 2.12 2.53
CA LEU A 110 13.10 0.91 2.68
C LEU A 110 12.47 -0.17 3.58
N GLY A 111 11.70 0.23 4.60
CA GLY A 111 11.09 -0.70 5.55
C GLY A 111 9.78 -1.30 5.04
N TYR A 112 8.85 -0.44 4.62
CA TYR A 112 7.50 -0.83 4.22
C TYR A 112 7.38 -1.18 2.74
N ILE A 113 7.85 -0.31 1.84
CA ILE A 113 7.65 -0.53 0.39
C ILE A 113 8.44 -1.77 -0.07
N SER A 114 9.66 -1.97 0.43
CA SER A 114 10.43 -3.19 0.16
C SER A 114 9.72 -4.46 0.66
N MET A 115 9.05 -4.41 1.81
CA MET A 115 8.25 -5.54 2.32
C MET A 115 7.05 -5.80 1.41
N ALA A 116 6.31 -4.74 1.05
CA ALA A 116 5.15 -4.85 0.17
C ALA A 116 5.54 -5.47 -1.18
N GLN A 117 6.67 -5.02 -1.75
CA GLN A 117 7.23 -5.59 -2.98
C GLN A 117 7.66 -7.05 -2.81
N ALA A 118 8.26 -7.43 -1.68
CA ALA A 118 8.62 -8.82 -1.40
C ALA A 118 7.38 -9.75 -1.37
N LEU A 119 6.25 -9.26 -0.83
CA LEU A 119 4.99 -10.01 -0.80
C LEU A 119 4.37 -10.14 -2.19
N THR A 120 4.35 -9.06 -2.98
CA THR A 120 3.91 -9.10 -4.39
C THR A 120 4.79 -10.06 -5.20
N PHE A 121 6.12 -9.96 -5.05
CA PHE A 121 7.09 -10.85 -5.69
C PHE A 121 6.84 -12.33 -5.35
N THR A 122 6.51 -12.62 -4.09
CA THR A 122 6.16 -13.97 -3.64
C THR A 122 4.84 -14.44 -4.27
N GLY A 123 3.85 -13.56 -4.40
CA GLY A 123 2.59 -13.83 -5.10
C GLY A 123 2.81 -14.18 -6.57
N ASP A 124 3.66 -13.43 -7.26
CA ASP A 124 4.04 -13.68 -8.64
C ASP A 124 4.76 -15.02 -8.83
N LEU A 125 5.70 -15.36 -7.93
CA LEU A 125 6.36 -16.67 -7.95
C LEU A 125 5.35 -17.82 -7.80
N LYS A 126 4.37 -17.66 -6.92
CA LYS A 126 3.29 -18.64 -6.74
C LYS A 126 2.44 -18.78 -8.00
N LEU A 127 2.07 -17.65 -8.63
CA LEU A 127 1.35 -17.67 -9.90
C LEU A 127 2.18 -18.34 -11.01
N GLY A 128 3.48 -18.03 -11.11
CA GLY A 128 4.41 -18.65 -12.04
C GLY A 128 4.51 -20.17 -11.84
N HIS A 129 4.53 -20.63 -10.59
CA HIS A 129 4.49 -22.05 -10.23
C HIS A 129 3.19 -22.72 -10.72
N TYR A 130 2.03 -22.04 -10.59
CA TYR A 130 0.76 -22.56 -11.11
C TYR A 130 0.67 -22.57 -12.65
N MET A 131 1.31 -21.61 -13.32
CA MET A 131 1.39 -21.51 -14.78
C MET A 131 2.50 -22.36 -15.40
N LYS A 132 3.33 -23.02 -14.58
CA LYS A 132 4.46 -23.87 -15.01
C LYS A 132 5.52 -23.09 -15.82
N ILE A 133 5.76 -21.85 -15.41
CA ILE A 133 6.80 -21.00 -16.00
C ILE A 133 8.16 -21.37 -15.38
N PRO A 134 9.22 -21.56 -16.19
CA PRO A 134 10.55 -21.88 -15.67
C PRO A 134 11.04 -20.82 -14.66
N PRO A 135 11.50 -21.21 -13.45
CA PRO A 135 11.84 -20.26 -12.37
C PRO A 135 12.91 -19.23 -12.76
N ARG A 136 13.91 -19.64 -13.55
CA ARG A 136 14.97 -18.75 -14.04
C ARG A 136 14.47 -17.68 -14.99
N ALA A 137 13.51 -18.01 -15.86
CA ALA A 137 12.90 -17.01 -16.74
C ALA A 137 12.05 -16.03 -15.92
N MET A 138 11.33 -16.53 -14.91
CA MET A 138 10.54 -15.71 -13.99
C MET A 138 11.43 -14.68 -13.26
N PHE A 139 12.57 -15.11 -12.73
CA PHE A 139 13.53 -14.23 -12.07
C PHE A 139 13.99 -13.08 -12.97
N TRP A 140 14.41 -13.38 -14.21
CA TRP A 140 14.84 -12.35 -15.16
C TRP A 140 13.71 -11.44 -15.61
N ALA A 141 12.51 -12.00 -15.85
CA ALA A 141 11.33 -11.22 -16.22
C ALA A 141 10.96 -10.20 -15.12
N GLN A 142 10.97 -10.62 -13.85
CA GLN A 142 10.69 -9.74 -12.71
C GLN A 142 11.79 -8.69 -12.52
N LEU A 143 13.07 -9.07 -12.65
CA LEU A 143 14.19 -8.14 -12.51
C LEU A 143 14.17 -7.08 -13.61
N MET A 144 14.02 -7.48 -14.87
CA MET A 144 13.92 -6.56 -16.00
C MET A 144 12.66 -5.70 -15.92
N GLY A 145 11.52 -6.29 -15.56
CA GLY A 145 10.26 -5.56 -15.37
C GLY A 145 10.38 -4.50 -14.30
N THR A 146 10.99 -4.81 -13.16
CA THR A 146 11.20 -3.86 -12.06
C THR A 146 12.13 -2.73 -12.49
N PHE A 147 13.20 -3.04 -13.22
CA PHE A 147 14.13 -2.04 -13.73
C PHE A 147 13.47 -1.09 -14.73
N ILE A 148 12.73 -1.63 -15.71
CA ILE A 148 11.98 -0.84 -16.69
C ILE A 148 10.93 0.02 -16.00
N ALA A 149 10.13 -0.57 -15.11
CA ALA A 149 9.10 0.16 -14.37
C ALA A 149 9.70 1.29 -13.51
N GLY A 150 10.80 1.03 -12.81
CA GLY A 150 11.52 2.04 -12.02
C GLY A 150 12.02 3.19 -12.90
N LEU A 151 12.65 2.87 -14.04
CA LEU A 151 13.16 3.87 -14.97
C LEU A 151 12.02 4.69 -15.60
N THR A 152 10.96 4.05 -16.08
CA THR A 152 9.80 4.73 -16.68
C THR A 152 9.09 5.62 -15.67
N ASN A 153 8.93 5.19 -14.42
CA ASN A 153 8.35 6.02 -13.36
C ASN A 153 9.23 7.24 -13.06
N LEU A 154 10.56 7.06 -12.96
CA LEU A 154 11.49 8.16 -12.71
C LEU A 154 11.52 9.17 -13.87
N LEU A 155 11.57 8.68 -15.11
CA LEU A 155 11.56 9.54 -16.30
C LEU A 155 10.26 10.32 -16.42
N THR A 156 9.12 9.66 -16.22
CA THR A 156 7.80 10.30 -16.27
C THR A 156 7.66 11.34 -15.15
N ALA A 157 8.11 11.04 -13.93
CA ALA A 157 8.05 11.98 -12.81
C ALA A 157 8.91 13.24 -13.06
N ASN A 158 10.16 13.06 -13.51
CA ASN A 158 11.04 14.18 -13.84
C ASN A 158 10.53 15.00 -15.04
N TRP A 159 10.00 14.32 -16.06
CA TRP A 159 9.41 14.99 -17.22
C TRP A 159 8.20 15.82 -16.82
N LEU A 160 7.29 15.25 -16.01
CA LEU A 160 6.11 15.94 -15.53
C LEU A 160 6.50 17.21 -14.76
N LEU A 161 7.39 17.09 -13.76
CA LEU A 161 7.88 18.22 -12.95
C LEU A 161 8.60 19.31 -13.78
N ALA A 162 9.26 18.94 -14.88
CA ALA A 162 9.94 19.90 -15.75
C ALA A 162 9.00 20.59 -16.76
N SER A 163 7.98 19.88 -17.23
CA SER A 163 7.07 20.37 -18.27
C SER A 163 5.96 21.26 -17.73
N GLN A 164 5.42 20.97 -16.54
CA GLN A 164 4.30 21.73 -15.98
C GLN A 164 4.71 22.48 -14.70
N LYS A 165 4.48 23.79 -14.67
CA LYS A 165 4.74 24.63 -13.49
C LYS A 165 3.54 24.57 -12.55
N GLY A 166 3.76 24.42 -11.24
CA GLY A 166 2.69 24.37 -10.24
C GLY A 166 1.91 23.06 -10.19
N ILE A 167 2.52 21.93 -10.58
CA ILE A 167 1.90 20.60 -10.41
C ILE A 167 1.71 20.36 -8.91
N CYS A 168 0.54 19.85 -8.52
CA CYS A 168 0.14 19.61 -7.13
C CYS A 168 -0.22 20.86 -6.31
N GLU A 169 -0.17 22.08 -6.86
CA GLU A 169 -0.80 23.26 -6.24
C GLU A 169 -2.34 23.18 -6.39
N ASP A 170 -3.10 24.02 -5.68
CA ASP A 170 -4.58 23.97 -5.54
C ASP A 170 -5.41 24.07 -6.84
N ASN A 171 -4.76 23.95 -8.00
CA ASN A 171 -5.40 23.78 -9.29
C ASN A 171 -6.01 22.37 -9.44
N LYS A 172 -7.33 22.34 -9.63
CA LYS A 172 -8.19 21.14 -9.65
C LYS A 172 -7.76 20.03 -10.62
N GLN A 173 -6.98 20.36 -11.65
CA GLN A 173 -6.60 19.40 -12.69
C GLN A 173 -5.64 18.31 -12.18
N PHE A 174 -4.74 18.60 -11.23
CA PHE A 174 -3.77 17.63 -10.69
C PHE A 174 -3.43 17.88 -9.20
N GLY A 175 -4.34 17.55 -8.28
CA GLY A 175 -4.16 17.79 -6.84
C GLY A 175 -3.21 16.84 -6.09
N CYS A 176 -2.49 15.96 -6.78
CA CYS A 176 -1.55 14.96 -6.24
C CYS A 176 -1.84 14.41 -4.82
N PRO A 177 -3.01 13.80 -4.56
CA PRO A 177 -3.44 13.46 -3.20
C PRO A 177 -2.47 12.53 -2.46
N SER A 178 -1.91 11.54 -3.19
CA SER A 178 -0.93 10.61 -2.64
C SER A 178 0.37 11.29 -2.24
N ALA A 179 0.87 12.24 -3.04
CA ALA A 179 2.10 12.98 -2.74
C ALA A 179 1.90 13.90 -1.53
N ASN A 180 0.76 14.61 -1.47
CA ASN A 180 0.40 15.47 -0.34
C ASN A 180 0.22 14.68 0.97
N THR A 181 -0.34 13.46 0.88
CA THR A 181 -0.44 12.56 2.04
C THR A 181 0.95 12.08 2.49
N PHE A 182 1.83 11.72 1.55
CA PHE A 182 3.22 11.34 1.84
C PHE A 182 4.00 12.49 2.49
N TYR A 183 3.85 13.71 1.97
CA TYR A 183 4.46 14.92 2.53
C TYR A 183 3.93 15.20 3.95
N SER A 184 2.61 15.22 4.14
CA SER A 184 1.99 15.46 5.45
C SER A 184 2.43 14.42 6.49
N ALA A 185 2.50 13.14 6.11
CA ALA A 185 3.00 12.07 6.96
C ALA A 185 4.48 12.31 7.35
N SER A 186 5.32 12.78 6.42
CA SER A 186 6.72 13.10 6.72
C SER A 186 6.88 14.21 7.76
N VAL A 187 5.98 15.19 7.77
CA VAL A 187 5.97 16.30 8.74
C VAL A 187 5.52 15.80 10.11
N ILE A 188 4.41 15.05 10.15
CA ILE A 188 3.83 14.52 11.40
C ILE A 188 4.82 13.57 12.09
N TRP A 189 5.33 12.59 11.36
CA TRP A 189 6.12 11.50 11.94
C TRP A 189 7.62 11.79 11.98
N GLY A 190 8.14 12.60 11.05
CA GLY A 190 9.56 12.93 10.97
C GLY A 190 9.94 14.23 11.69
N VAL A 191 9.34 15.35 11.31
CA VAL A 191 9.72 16.69 11.83
C VAL A 191 9.24 16.91 13.26
N ILE A 192 7.96 16.72 13.50
CA ILE A 192 7.37 16.90 14.85
C ILE A 192 7.80 15.76 15.76
N ALA A 193 8.00 14.58 15.17
CA ALA A 193 8.25 13.31 15.82
C ALA A 193 7.09 12.81 16.68
N PRO A 194 6.95 11.49 16.88
CA PRO A 194 5.83 10.93 17.61
C PRO A 194 5.78 11.37 19.08
N ASP A 195 6.93 11.70 19.69
CA ASP A 195 7.03 12.16 21.06
C ASP A 195 6.26 13.46 21.30
N ARG A 196 6.40 14.45 20.42
CA ARG A 196 5.64 15.71 20.56
C ARG A 196 4.21 15.61 20.05
N MET A 197 3.98 14.82 19.00
CA MET A 197 2.64 14.69 18.42
C MET A 197 1.71 13.83 19.27
N PHE A 198 2.18 12.73 19.86
CA PHE A 198 1.34 11.77 20.58
C PHE A 198 1.76 11.56 22.05
N GLY A 199 2.75 12.31 22.54
CA GLY A 199 3.20 12.26 23.93
C GLY A 199 2.14 12.68 24.96
N PRO A 200 2.41 12.53 26.27
CA PRO A 200 1.43 12.74 27.34
C PRO A 200 0.84 14.15 27.40
N THR A 201 1.57 15.15 26.90
CA THR A 201 1.18 16.56 26.90
C THR A 201 0.45 16.99 25.62
N SER A 202 0.30 16.09 24.63
CA SER A 202 -0.32 16.42 23.35
C SER A 202 -1.83 16.18 23.35
N ILE A 203 -2.54 16.99 22.58
CA ILE A 203 -3.96 16.82 22.27
C ILE A 203 -4.27 15.47 21.59
N TYR A 204 -3.30 14.88 20.89
CA TYR A 204 -3.47 13.59 20.19
C TYR A 204 -3.03 12.38 21.00
N ASN A 205 -2.70 12.53 22.28
CA ASN A 205 -2.30 11.39 23.13
C ASN A 205 -3.34 10.24 23.11
N ALA A 206 -4.63 10.60 23.03
CA ALA A 206 -5.73 9.65 22.96
C ALA A 206 -5.59 8.64 21.80
N VAL A 207 -4.93 9.01 20.70
CA VAL A 207 -4.77 8.16 19.52
C VAL A 207 -3.92 6.93 19.82
N ASN A 208 -2.96 7.01 20.74
CA ASN A 208 -2.12 5.87 21.12
C ASN A 208 -2.92 4.72 21.77
N TYR A 209 -4.04 5.03 22.43
CA TYR A 209 -4.90 3.99 23.01
C TYR A 209 -5.59 3.13 21.94
N PHE A 210 -5.68 3.59 20.69
CA PHE A 210 -6.21 2.76 19.60
C PHE A 210 -5.32 1.56 19.26
N PHE A 211 -4.01 1.59 19.56
CA PHE A 211 -3.17 0.38 19.45
C PHE A 211 -3.60 -0.70 20.44
N ILE A 212 -3.90 -0.30 21.68
CA ILE A 212 -4.39 -1.21 22.72
C ILE A 212 -5.80 -1.69 22.37
N LEU A 213 -6.66 -0.78 21.92
CA LEU A 213 -8.00 -1.13 21.46
C LEU A 213 -7.91 -2.15 20.32
N GLY A 214 -7.09 -1.91 19.29
CA GLY A 214 -6.89 -2.82 18.16
C GLY A 214 -6.36 -4.20 18.58
N PHE A 215 -5.49 -4.26 19.59
CA PHE A 215 -5.02 -5.53 20.16
C PHE A 215 -6.12 -6.28 20.94
N LEU A 216 -6.93 -5.56 21.71
CA LEU A 216 -7.95 -6.16 22.56
C LEU A 216 -9.24 -6.50 21.79
N LEU A 217 -9.61 -5.73 20.76
CA LEU A 217 -10.90 -5.85 20.08
C LEU A 217 -11.17 -7.24 19.49
N PRO A 218 -10.20 -7.98 18.93
CA PRO A 218 -10.44 -9.36 18.46
C PRO A 218 -10.81 -10.35 19.58
N ILE A 219 -10.40 -10.10 20.83
CA ILE A 219 -10.56 -11.05 21.94
C ILE A 219 -12.04 -11.20 22.34
N PRO A 220 -12.81 -10.12 22.62
CA PRO A 220 -14.24 -10.24 22.88
C PRO A 220 -15.00 -10.94 21.75
N PHE A 221 -14.72 -10.61 20.48
CA PHE A 221 -15.41 -11.21 19.34
C PHE A 221 -15.09 -12.69 19.17
N TYR A 222 -13.87 -13.13 19.50
CA TYR A 222 -13.52 -14.54 19.55
C TYR A 222 -14.35 -15.30 20.60
N TYR A 223 -14.46 -14.76 21.81
CA TYR A 223 -15.29 -15.38 22.85
C TYR A 223 -16.78 -15.33 22.50
N LEU A 224 -17.27 -14.22 21.95
CA LEU A 224 -18.65 -14.07 21.50
C LEU A 224 -19.02 -15.11 20.44
N LYS A 225 -18.12 -15.36 19.48
CA LYS A 225 -18.28 -16.45 18.49
C LYS A 225 -18.34 -17.82 19.16
N LYS A 226 -17.53 -18.05 20.20
CA LYS A 226 -17.53 -19.32 20.94
C LYS A 226 -18.82 -19.54 21.73
N PHE A 227 -19.43 -18.49 22.27
CA PHE A 227 -20.71 -18.57 22.99
C PHE A 227 -21.91 -18.71 22.04
N TRP A 228 -21.88 -18.06 20.87
CA TRP A 228 -22.96 -18.14 19.87
C TRP A 228 -22.45 -18.62 18.49
N PRO A 229 -22.21 -19.94 18.33
CA PRO A 229 -21.61 -20.51 17.13
C PRO A 229 -22.47 -20.40 15.86
N ASN A 230 -23.79 -20.21 15.97
CA ASN A 230 -24.71 -20.12 14.83
C ASN A 230 -25.19 -18.68 14.52
N SER A 231 -24.46 -17.66 14.98
CA SER A 231 -24.84 -16.25 14.78
C SER A 231 -24.09 -15.62 13.60
N ALA A 232 -24.62 -14.50 13.10
CA ALA A 232 -23.98 -13.70 12.04
C ALA A 232 -22.57 -13.17 12.42
N LEU A 233 -22.16 -13.31 13.69
CA LEU A 233 -20.82 -12.96 14.19
C LEU A 233 -19.72 -13.79 13.54
N GLU A 234 -20.03 -14.94 12.93
CA GLU A 234 -19.05 -15.71 12.16
C GLU A 234 -18.51 -14.97 10.94
N PHE A 235 -19.31 -14.09 10.33
CA PHE A 235 -18.91 -13.34 9.13
C PHE A 235 -18.14 -12.04 9.45
N ILE A 236 -18.02 -11.67 10.72
CA ILE A 236 -17.37 -10.42 11.14
C ILE A 236 -15.88 -10.68 11.39
N HIS A 237 -15.06 -10.24 10.44
CA HIS A 237 -13.61 -10.22 10.59
C HIS A 237 -13.14 -8.83 11.04
N ILE A 238 -12.94 -8.66 12.35
CA ILE A 238 -12.51 -7.39 12.96
C ILE A 238 -11.27 -6.78 12.29
N PRO A 239 -10.17 -7.54 12.03
CA PRO A 239 -9.00 -6.94 11.39
C PRO A 239 -9.29 -6.41 9.98
N VAL A 240 -10.16 -7.08 9.23
CA VAL A 240 -10.58 -6.66 7.88
C VAL A 240 -11.44 -5.40 7.97
N LEU A 241 -12.34 -5.33 8.96
CA LEU A 241 -13.19 -4.16 9.19
C LEU A 241 -12.36 -2.92 9.55
N LEU A 242 -11.37 -3.06 10.44
CA LEU A 242 -10.49 -1.96 10.84
C LEU A 242 -9.52 -1.55 9.73
N ALA A 243 -9.08 -2.51 8.90
CA ALA A 243 -8.25 -2.24 7.74
C ALA A 243 -9.03 -1.58 6.58
N ALA A 244 -10.36 -1.68 6.57
CA ALA A 244 -11.19 -1.19 5.46
C ALA A 244 -10.99 0.31 5.21
N THR A 245 -10.74 1.11 6.25
CA THR A 245 -10.50 2.56 6.11
C THR A 245 -9.02 2.91 5.91
N GLY A 246 -8.15 1.93 5.67
CA GLY A 246 -6.69 2.12 5.62
C GLY A 246 -6.18 2.98 4.46
N MET A 247 -7.01 3.21 3.43
CA MET A 247 -6.69 4.10 2.31
C MET A 247 -7.15 5.55 2.55
N MET A 248 -7.75 5.86 3.71
CA MET A 248 -8.18 7.20 4.07
C MET A 248 -7.14 7.86 4.99
N PRO A 249 -6.43 8.93 4.57
CA PRO A 249 -6.24 9.49 3.20
C PRO A 249 -5.24 8.65 2.36
N PRO A 250 -5.20 8.76 1.01
CA PRO A 250 -5.77 9.82 0.16
C PRO A 250 -7.20 9.59 -0.33
N ALA A 251 -7.80 8.42 -0.07
CA ALA A 251 -9.16 8.14 -0.51
C ALA A 251 -10.18 8.99 0.27
N GLN A 252 -10.83 9.89 -0.45
CA GLN A 252 -12.03 10.63 -0.09
C GLN A 252 -13.23 9.73 0.26
N ALA A 253 -14.18 10.26 1.02
CA ALA A 253 -15.33 9.50 1.52
C ALA A 253 -16.19 8.88 0.39
N TYR A 254 -16.30 9.58 -0.75
CA TYR A 254 -17.08 9.10 -1.89
C TYR A 254 -16.48 7.85 -2.55
N HIS A 255 -15.17 7.62 -2.44
CA HIS A 255 -14.57 6.39 -2.96
C HIS A 255 -15.09 5.16 -2.21
N TYR A 256 -15.27 5.27 -0.89
CA TYR A 256 -15.79 4.18 -0.07
C TYR A 256 -17.27 3.92 -0.33
N THR A 257 -18.09 4.96 -0.50
CA THR A 257 -19.51 4.78 -0.84
C THR A 257 -19.68 4.15 -2.22
N ASN A 258 -18.90 4.59 -3.22
CA ASN A 258 -18.88 3.98 -4.55
C ASN A 258 -18.35 2.54 -4.52
N TRP A 259 -17.29 2.28 -3.76
CA TRP A 259 -16.76 0.92 -3.59
C TRP A 259 -17.80 -0.03 -2.98
N LEU A 260 -18.54 0.41 -1.96
CA LEU A 260 -19.64 -0.34 -1.37
C LEU A 260 -20.79 -0.56 -2.35
N ALA A 261 -21.16 0.45 -3.14
CA ALA A 261 -22.23 0.36 -4.13
C ALA A 261 -21.88 -0.65 -5.25
N VAL A 262 -20.67 -0.56 -5.81
CA VAL A 262 -20.17 -1.51 -6.81
C VAL A 262 -20.05 -2.91 -6.20
N GLY A 263 -19.49 -3.02 -4.99
CA GLY A 263 -19.42 -4.26 -4.24
C GLY A 263 -20.78 -4.93 -4.06
N PHE A 264 -21.81 -4.17 -3.67
CA PHE A 264 -23.17 -4.67 -3.55
C PHE A 264 -23.75 -5.10 -4.91
N LEU A 265 -23.59 -4.30 -5.96
CA LEU A 265 -24.12 -4.62 -7.29
C LEU A 265 -23.50 -5.91 -7.86
N PHE A 266 -22.19 -6.11 -7.72
CA PHE A 266 -21.54 -7.30 -8.25
C PHE A 266 -21.62 -8.51 -7.32
N GLN A 267 -21.40 -8.33 -6.01
CA GLN A 267 -21.32 -9.45 -5.07
C GLN A 267 -22.65 -9.88 -4.50
N PHE A 268 -23.63 -8.98 -4.41
CA PHE A 268 -24.98 -9.33 -3.98
C PHE A 268 -25.91 -9.50 -5.18
N PHE A 269 -26.08 -8.48 -6.03
CA PHE A 269 -27.07 -8.54 -7.11
C PHE A 269 -26.65 -9.49 -8.25
N ALA A 270 -25.51 -9.25 -8.91
CA ALA A 270 -25.08 -10.08 -10.03
C ALA A 270 -24.83 -11.54 -9.62
N ARG A 271 -24.21 -11.77 -8.45
CA ARG A 271 -23.98 -13.12 -7.93
C ARG A 271 -25.27 -13.88 -7.56
N ARG A 272 -26.31 -13.20 -7.04
CA ARG A 272 -27.56 -13.86 -6.61
C ARG A 272 -28.55 -14.05 -7.75
N TYR A 273 -28.68 -13.08 -8.64
CA TYR A 273 -29.70 -13.09 -9.70
C TYR A 273 -29.17 -13.57 -11.06
N HIS A 274 -27.85 -13.48 -11.31
CA HIS A 274 -27.21 -13.87 -12.57
C HIS A 274 -25.88 -14.63 -12.36
N PRO A 275 -25.89 -15.79 -11.68
CA PRO A 275 -24.68 -16.51 -11.28
C PRO A 275 -23.80 -16.95 -12.47
N ASP A 276 -24.41 -17.41 -13.56
CA ASP A 276 -23.68 -17.88 -14.75
C ASP A 276 -22.89 -16.75 -15.42
N TRP A 277 -23.48 -15.55 -15.46
CA TRP A 277 -22.81 -14.37 -15.97
C TRP A 277 -21.68 -13.93 -15.04
N HIS A 278 -21.95 -13.91 -13.72
CA HIS A 278 -20.97 -13.51 -12.71
C HIS A 278 -19.71 -14.38 -12.75
N LEU A 279 -19.86 -15.71 -12.80
CA LEU A 279 -18.72 -16.64 -12.85
C LEU A 279 -17.88 -16.49 -14.11
N ARG A 280 -18.49 -16.15 -15.26
CA ARG A 280 -17.80 -16.08 -16.54
C ARG A 280 -17.13 -14.72 -16.81
N TYR A 281 -17.78 -13.63 -16.44
CA TYR A 281 -17.39 -12.30 -16.91
C TYR A 281 -16.86 -11.35 -15.83
N THR A 282 -17.10 -11.59 -14.54
CA THR A 282 -16.74 -10.62 -13.49
C THR A 282 -15.24 -10.31 -13.46
N TYR A 283 -14.38 -11.32 -13.55
CA TYR A 283 -12.93 -11.11 -13.56
C TYR A 283 -12.43 -10.40 -14.83
N ILE A 284 -13.03 -10.72 -15.99
CA ILE A 284 -12.70 -10.07 -17.26
C ILE A 284 -13.12 -8.60 -17.23
N LEU A 285 -14.31 -8.31 -16.70
CA LEU A 285 -14.82 -6.95 -16.57
C LEU A 285 -13.99 -6.14 -15.57
N SER A 286 -13.56 -6.73 -14.46
CA SER A 286 -12.62 -6.09 -13.53
C SER A 286 -11.33 -5.69 -14.23
N ALA A 287 -10.72 -6.62 -14.98
CA ALA A 287 -9.50 -6.33 -15.74
C ALA A 287 -9.72 -5.24 -16.82
N ALA A 288 -10.91 -5.21 -17.42
CA ALA A 288 -11.29 -4.18 -18.38
C ALA A 288 -11.45 -2.80 -17.72
N PHE A 289 -12.01 -2.71 -16.51
CA PHE A 289 -12.10 -1.45 -15.77
C PHE A 289 -10.74 -0.93 -15.32
N ASP A 290 -9.85 -1.80 -14.84
CA ASP A 290 -8.48 -1.41 -14.46
C ASP A 290 -7.71 -0.87 -15.69
N SER A 291 -7.77 -1.60 -16.80
CA SER A 291 -7.12 -1.19 -18.06
C SER A 291 -7.74 0.09 -18.62
N GLY A 292 -9.08 0.18 -18.63
CA GLY A 292 -9.81 1.34 -19.13
C GLY A 292 -9.52 2.61 -18.33
N THR A 293 -9.37 2.49 -17.00
CA THR A 293 -8.96 3.60 -16.14
C THR A 293 -7.56 4.08 -16.51
N ALA A 294 -6.59 3.18 -16.71
CA ALA A 294 -5.24 3.55 -17.11
C ALA A 294 -5.22 4.28 -18.47
N PHE A 295 -5.97 3.78 -19.46
CA PHE A 295 -6.11 4.46 -20.76
C PHE A 295 -6.77 5.83 -20.63
N MET A 296 -7.83 5.94 -19.82
CA MET A 296 -8.52 7.21 -19.62
C MET A 296 -7.65 8.24 -18.89
N VAL A 297 -6.85 7.83 -17.90
CA VAL A 297 -5.89 8.72 -17.23
C VAL A 297 -4.88 9.27 -18.23
N LEU A 298 -4.32 8.42 -19.10
CA LEU A 298 -3.39 8.87 -20.14
C LEU A 298 -4.08 9.82 -21.14
N PHE A 299 -5.29 9.48 -21.57
CA PHE A 299 -6.07 10.31 -22.48
C PHE A 299 -6.40 11.68 -21.88
N SER A 300 -6.88 11.70 -20.63
CA SER A 300 -7.13 12.93 -19.87
C SER A 300 -5.86 13.77 -19.72
N PHE A 301 -4.73 13.14 -19.46
CA PHE A 301 -3.45 13.85 -19.37
C PHE A 301 -3.03 14.48 -20.73
N LEU A 302 -3.17 13.76 -21.83
CA LEU A 302 -2.83 14.27 -23.17
C LEU A 302 -3.73 15.44 -23.62
N ILE A 303 -4.99 15.47 -23.17
CA ILE A 303 -5.95 16.52 -23.53
C ILE A 303 -5.88 17.68 -22.55
N PHE A 304 -6.09 17.43 -21.26
CA PHE A 304 -6.25 18.51 -20.30
C PHE A 304 -4.90 19.11 -19.89
N THR A 305 -3.83 18.31 -19.81
CA THR A 305 -2.50 18.82 -19.42
C THR A 305 -1.71 19.33 -20.60
N LEU A 306 -1.54 18.54 -21.66
CA LEU A 306 -0.63 18.92 -22.76
C LEU A 306 -1.24 19.93 -23.74
N ARG A 307 -2.57 19.96 -23.89
CA ARG A 307 -3.25 20.93 -24.77
C ARG A 307 -3.80 22.13 -24.00
N ASP A 308 -3.60 22.19 -22.68
CA ASP A 308 -4.09 23.26 -21.79
C ASP A 308 -5.60 23.51 -21.97
N VAL A 309 -6.37 22.43 -22.04
CA VAL A 309 -7.83 22.48 -22.17
C VAL A 309 -8.43 22.33 -20.78
N ASP A 310 -9.36 23.20 -20.43
CA ASP A 310 -10.10 23.07 -19.18
C ASP A 310 -11.01 21.85 -19.17
N MET A 311 -11.01 21.13 -18.05
CA MET A 311 -11.92 20.00 -17.84
C MET A 311 -13.37 20.52 -17.85
N PRO A 312 -14.27 19.93 -18.65
CA PRO A 312 -15.66 20.36 -18.68
C PRO A 312 -16.34 20.13 -17.33
N TYR A 313 -17.14 21.10 -16.92
CA TYR A 313 -17.92 21.02 -15.69
C TYR A 313 -19.19 20.20 -15.93
N TRP A 314 -19.43 19.21 -15.08
CA TRP A 314 -20.68 18.44 -15.07
C TRP A 314 -20.99 17.97 -13.64
N TRP A 315 -22.13 17.31 -13.45
CA TRP A 315 -22.61 16.81 -12.14
C TRP A 315 -21.61 15.90 -11.37
N GLY A 316 -20.63 15.36 -12.07
CA GLY A 316 -19.58 14.44 -11.61
C GLY A 316 -18.19 15.07 -11.60
N ASN A 317 -18.08 16.36 -11.95
CA ASN A 317 -16.88 17.19 -11.82
C ASN A 317 -17.31 18.67 -11.57
N PRO A 318 -17.98 18.95 -10.42
CA PRO A 318 -18.39 20.30 -10.07
C PRO A 318 -17.18 21.17 -9.68
N GLU A 319 -17.38 22.49 -9.72
CA GLU A 319 -16.36 23.46 -9.29
C GLU A 319 -16.12 23.40 -7.77
N ASP A 320 -17.16 23.16 -6.98
CA ASP A 320 -17.02 22.97 -5.54
C ASP A 320 -16.76 21.50 -5.17
N SER A 321 -16.14 21.26 -4.02
CA SER A 321 -16.03 19.91 -3.46
C SER A 321 -17.42 19.28 -3.37
N MET A 322 -17.63 18.12 -4.01
CA MET A 322 -18.91 17.38 -3.96
C MET A 322 -19.40 17.12 -2.53
N CYS A 323 -18.48 17.07 -1.57
CA CYS A 323 -18.75 17.00 -0.14
C CYS A 323 -18.16 18.23 0.57
N PRO A 324 -18.95 19.29 0.82
CA PRO A 324 -18.47 20.49 1.52
C PRO A 324 -17.92 20.23 2.92
N LEU A 325 -18.41 19.17 3.57
CA LEU A 325 -17.91 18.71 4.88
C LEU A 325 -16.53 18.04 4.80
N GLU A 326 -16.03 17.75 3.60
CA GLU A 326 -14.71 17.17 3.39
C GLU A 326 -13.64 18.25 3.15
N SER A 327 -14.02 19.41 2.59
CA SER A 327 -13.09 20.49 2.23
C SER A 327 -12.82 21.48 3.36
N ALA A 328 -13.72 21.58 4.34
CA ALA A 328 -13.56 22.47 5.49
C ALA A 328 -13.55 21.66 6.81
N PRO A 329 -12.58 21.90 7.72
CA PRO A 329 -12.63 21.32 9.05
C PRO A 329 -13.88 21.80 9.78
N TYR A 330 -14.55 20.90 10.50
CA TYR A 330 -15.74 21.21 11.31
C TYR A 330 -15.50 22.33 12.33
N ILE A 331 -14.23 22.52 12.73
CA ILE A 331 -13.76 23.63 13.54
C ILE A 331 -12.92 24.55 12.65
N PRO A 332 -13.34 25.81 12.43
CA PRO A 332 -12.54 26.75 11.66
C PRO A 332 -11.21 27.01 12.36
N LEU A 333 -10.11 26.98 11.60
CA LEU A 333 -8.79 27.33 12.12
C LEU A 333 -8.81 28.80 12.58
N ALA A 334 -8.30 29.08 13.77
CA ALA A 334 -8.10 30.44 14.23
C ALA A 334 -7.20 31.17 13.21
N PRO A 335 -7.49 32.43 12.87
CA PRO A 335 -6.64 33.19 11.97
C PRO A 335 -5.21 33.23 12.52
N PRO A 336 -4.17 33.13 11.66
CA PRO A 336 -2.80 33.25 12.12
C PRO A 336 -2.63 34.58 12.87
N PRO A 337 -1.84 34.63 13.95
CA PRO A 337 -1.57 35.88 14.64
C PRO A 337 -1.00 36.89 13.63
N ALA A 338 -1.57 38.09 13.61
CA ALA A 338 -1.08 39.17 12.76
C ALA A 338 0.41 39.38 13.04
N ALA A 339 1.21 39.29 11.97
CA ALA A 339 2.67 39.45 12.00
C ALA A 339 3.08 40.88 12.35
#